data_AF-A0AAV5F1S6-F1
#
_entry.id   AF-A0AAV5F1S6-F1
#
_cell.length_a   1.000
_cell.length_b   1.000
_cell.length_c   1.000
_cell.angle_alpha   90.00
_cell.angle_beta   90.00
_cell.angle_gamma   90.00
#
_symmetry.space_group_name_H-M   'P 1'
#
loop_
_entity.id
_entity.type
_entity.pdbx_description
1 polymer ?
#
loop_
_entity_poly.entity_id
_entity_poly.type
_entity_poly.pdbx_seq_one_letter_code
_entity_poly.pdbx_strand_id
1 'polypeptide(L)'
;MESSSPSVPFPLLLGPVESTYRPCTIPYRFPSDNPRKATPVEIQWIELFLNSVPSFKQRAESDPTVPDAPAKAEKFAQRFVSVLSLRLVYTAMLEELKKDPESHGGPPDCILLCRLRELILRELGFRDIFKKVKDEENAKAMTLFEGVVQRNDEIEDDGRRVENLVRGVLAGNIFDLGSAQLAEVFAKDGMSFLASCQNLVSRPWVVDDLDAFVSKWTKKSWEKAVIFVDNSGADIILGILPFVRELLRRGTKVVLAANDMPSINDVTYPELIEIINKLKDADGKLAGVDASDLIVANSGNDLPVIDLSNVSPELAFMANDADLVVLEGMGRAIETNLYAQMKCDSIKIGMVKHPEVAQFLGGRLYDCVFKFNEA
;
A
#
# COMPACT_ATOMS: atom_id res chain seq x y z
N MET A 1 -0.66 -19.92 -3.80
CA MET A 1 -0.64 -20.25 -2.35
C MET A 1 -0.75 -18.93 -1.61
N GLU A 2 -1.74 -18.82 -0.73
CA GLU A 2 -1.85 -17.72 0.25
C GLU A 2 -0.72 -17.85 1.30
N SER A 3 -0.47 -16.79 2.08
CA SER A 3 0.42 -16.92 3.25
C SER A 3 -0.14 -18.00 4.19
N SER A 4 0.67 -19.00 4.53
CA SER A 4 0.29 -20.08 5.45
C SER A 4 0.54 -19.72 6.92
N SER A 5 0.90 -18.47 7.20
CA SER A 5 1.22 -18.00 8.54
C SER A 5 -0.05 -17.95 9.39
N PRO A 6 0.00 -18.35 10.67
CA PRO A 6 -1.09 -18.07 11.60
C PRO A 6 -1.37 -16.56 11.61
N SER A 7 -2.64 -16.16 11.75
CA SER A 7 -3.05 -14.75 11.86
C SER A 7 -3.73 -14.48 13.20
N VAL A 8 -3.63 -13.23 13.66
CA VAL A 8 -4.32 -12.69 14.84
C VAL A 8 -4.80 -11.27 14.56
N PRO A 9 -5.81 -10.75 15.30
CA PRO A 9 -6.18 -9.35 15.21
C PRO A 9 -5.04 -8.42 15.62
N PHE A 10 -4.86 -7.32 14.90
CA PHE A 10 -3.91 -6.27 15.26
C PHE A 10 -4.30 -5.69 16.63
N PRO A 11 -3.38 -5.65 17.62
CA PRO A 11 -3.73 -5.44 19.03
C PRO A 11 -4.28 -4.04 19.32
N LEU A 12 -4.02 -3.08 18.43
CA LEU A 12 -4.43 -1.69 18.59
C LEU A 12 -5.76 -1.36 17.92
N LEU A 13 -6.44 -2.32 17.27
CA LEU A 13 -7.83 -2.13 16.84
C LEU A 13 -8.75 -1.93 18.04
N LEU A 14 -9.66 -0.95 17.96
CA LEU A 14 -10.65 -0.70 19.00
C LEU A 14 -11.72 -1.80 19.01
N GLY A 15 -11.85 -2.51 20.14
CA GLY A 15 -12.68 -3.70 20.25
C GLY A 15 -14.16 -3.42 20.56
N PRO A 16 -15.04 -4.43 20.39
CA PRO A 16 -14.75 -5.80 19.92
C PRO A 16 -14.67 -5.89 18.38
N VAL A 17 -13.51 -6.34 17.88
CA VAL A 17 -13.10 -6.30 16.46
C VAL A 17 -14.11 -6.97 15.54
N GLU A 18 -14.66 -8.11 15.95
CA GLU A 18 -15.60 -8.93 15.17
C GLU A 18 -16.90 -8.17 14.83
N SER A 19 -17.21 -7.11 15.57
CA SER A 19 -18.43 -6.33 15.41
C SER A 19 -18.18 -4.88 14.98
N THR A 20 -17.00 -4.32 15.28
CA THR A 20 -16.70 -2.89 15.07
C THR A 20 -15.79 -2.64 13.88
N TYR A 21 -14.92 -3.59 13.53
CA TYR A 21 -13.94 -3.41 12.48
C TYR A 21 -14.43 -4.01 11.17
N ARG A 22 -14.37 -3.20 10.11
CA ARG A 22 -14.55 -3.62 8.73
C ARG A 22 -13.37 -3.10 7.93
N PRO A 23 -12.60 -3.98 7.28
CA PRO A 23 -11.39 -3.55 6.58
C PRO A 23 -11.75 -2.69 5.37
N CYS A 24 -12.66 -3.14 4.50
CA CYS A 24 -13.07 -2.46 3.28
C CYS A 24 -13.82 -1.15 3.57
N THR A 25 -13.28 -0.03 3.12
CA THR A 25 -13.84 1.31 3.33
C THR A 25 -15.09 1.55 2.48
N ILE A 26 -15.09 1.06 1.24
CA ILE A 26 -16.12 1.36 0.24
C ILE A 26 -17.08 0.17 0.17
N PRO A 27 -18.35 0.30 0.60
CA PRO A 27 -19.31 -0.79 0.53
C PRO A 27 -19.77 -0.99 -0.92
N TYR A 28 -19.56 -2.18 -1.47
CA TYR A 28 -20.04 -2.49 -2.83
C TYR A 28 -21.50 -2.92 -2.83
N ARG A 29 -22.00 -3.36 -1.67
CA ARG A 29 -23.32 -3.94 -1.49
C ARG A 29 -23.88 -3.62 -0.10
N PHE A 30 -25.18 -3.43 -0.03
CA PHE A 30 -25.97 -3.37 1.19
C PHE A 30 -26.86 -4.62 1.34
N PRO A 31 -27.26 -5.00 2.57
CA PRO A 31 -28.14 -6.15 2.80
C PRO A 31 -29.49 -6.08 2.09
N SER A 32 -29.93 -4.88 1.71
CA SER A 32 -31.17 -4.65 0.97
C SER A 32 -31.06 -4.91 -0.54
N ASP A 33 -29.85 -5.05 -1.07
CA ASP A 33 -29.64 -5.24 -2.51
C ASP A 33 -30.01 -6.67 -2.94
N ASN A 34 -30.40 -6.83 -4.20
CA ASN A 34 -30.73 -8.15 -4.75
C ASN A 34 -29.47 -9.03 -4.80
N PRO A 35 -29.42 -10.17 -4.08
CA PRO A 35 -28.21 -11.00 -4.00
C PRO A 35 -27.88 -11.70 -5.34
N ARG A 36 -28.85 -11.84 -6.25
CA ARG A 36 -28.67 -12.51 -7.54
C ARG A 36 -28.25 -11.57 -8.67
N LYS A 37 -27.97 -10.30 -8.37
CA LYS A 37 -27.61 -9.31 -9.38
C LYS A 37 -26.50 -8.41 -8.86
N ALA A 38 -25.46 -8.24 -9.66
CA ALA A 38 -24.39 -7.33 -9.33
C ALA A 38 -24.91 -5.89 -9.18
N THR A 39 -24.47 -5.19 -8.15
CA THR A 39 -24.78 -3.77 -7.93
C THR A 39 -24.00 -2.89 -8.91
N PRO A 40 -24.40 -1.63 -9.13
CA PRO A 40 -23.60 -0.70 -9.94
C PRO A 40 -22.17 -0.52 -9.42
N VAL A 41 -21.98 -0.54 -8.09
CA VAL A 41 -20.66 -0.38 -7.46
C VAL A 41 -19.81 -1.64 -7.69
N GLU A 42 -20.37 -2.84 -7.50
CA GLU A 42 -19.67 -4.09 -7.82
C GLU A 42 -19.21 -4.12 -9.29
N ILE A 43 -20.08 -3.71 -10.22
CA ILE A 43 -19.75 -3.66 -11.65
C ILE A 43 -18.61 -2.67 -11.91
N GLN A 44 -18.67 -1.46 -11.34
CA GLN A 44 -17.65 -0.42 -11.49
C GLN A 44 -16.28 -0.91 -11.00
N TRP A 45 -16.22 -1.53 -9.83
CA TRP A 45 -14.97 -2.07 -9.28
C TRP A 45 -14.48 -3.28 -10.07
N ILE A 46 -15.35 -4.19 -10.49
CA ILE A 46 -14.94 -5.29 -11.39
C ILE A 46 -14.34 -4.73 -12.68
N GLU A 47 -14.90 -3.65 -13.24
CA GLU A 47 -14.37 -2.99 -14.44
C GLU A 47 -13.00 -2.34 -14.21
N LEU A 48 -12.79 -1.72 -13.05
CA LEU A 48 -11.47 -1.22 -12.64
C LEU A 48 -10.42 -2.34 -12.66
N PHE A 49 -10.72 -3.50 -12.06
CA PHE A 49 -9.81 -4.65 -12.04
C PHE A 49 -9.64 -5.30 -13.44
N LEU A 50 -10.66 -5.27 -14.30
CA LEU A 50 -10.53 -5.68 -15.71
C LEU A 50 -9.60 -4.75 -16.48
N ASN A 51 -9.65 -3.44 -16.22
CA ASN A 51 -8.82 -2.44 -16.89
C ASN A 51 -7.33 -2.55 -16.50
N SER A 52 -6.99 -3.18 -15.36
CA SER A 52 -5.60 -3.44 -14.99
C SER A 52 -5.01 -4.67 -15.68
N VAL A 53 -5.82 -5.56 -16.26
CA VAL A 53 -5.34 -6.83 -16.87
C VAL A 53 -4.24 -6.62 -17.93
N PRO A 54 -4.35 -5.65 -18.86
CA PRO A 54 -3.31 -5.45 -19.87
C PRO A 54 -1.92 -5.13 -19.29
N SER A 55 -1.84 -4.31 -18.23
CA SER A 55 -0.55 -3.94 -17.62
C SER A 55 0.07 -5.12 -16.87
N PHE A 56 -0.73 -5.88 -16.12
CA PHE A 56 -0.29 -7.09 -15.44
C PHE A 56 0.14 -8.16 -16.43
N LYS A 57 -0.62 -8.35 -17.52
CA LYS A 57 -0.25 -9.25 -18.62
C LYS A 57 1.10 -8.85 -19.20
N GLN A 58 1.29 -7.59 -19.58
CA GLN A 58 2.55 -7.11 -20.16
C GLN A 58 3.75 -7.37 -19.23
N ARG A 59 3.59 -7.11 -17.93
CA ARG A 59 4.63 -7.42 -16.93
C ARG A 59 4.91 -8.91 -16.86
N ALA A 60 3.87 -9.73 -16.75
CA ALA A 60 3.96 -11.18 -16.69
C ALA A 60 4.60 -11.79 -17.95
N GLU A 61 4.28 -11.30 -19.15
CA GLU A 61 4.88 -11.74 -20.43
C GLU A 61 6.40 -11.55 -20.45
N SER A 62 6.88 -10.52 -19.75
CA SER A 62 8.29 -10.14 -19.70
C SER A 62 9.07 -10.75 -18.54
N ASP A 63 8.44 -11.56 -17.68
CA ASP A 63 9.09 -12.17 -16.52
C ASP A 63 10.05 -13.29 -16.96
N PRO A 64 11.39 -13.09 -16.87
CA PRO A 64 12.36 -14.05 -17.36
C PRO A 64 12.51 -15.27 -16.45
N THR A 65 11.93 -15.24 -15.24
CA THR A 65 12.06 -16.30 -14.24
C THR A 65 11.05 -17.43 -14.46
N VAL A 66 10.03 -17.20 -15.30
CA VAL A 66 8.96 -18.15 -15.58
C VAL A 66 9.11 -18.74 -16.99
N PRO A 67 9.28 -20.07 -17.13
CA PRO A 67 9.26 -20.73 -18.43
C PRO A 67 7.92 -20.53 -19.14
N ASP A 68 7.97 -20.19 -20.43
CA ASP A 68 6.80 -19.92 -21.28
C ASP A 68 5.91 -18.77 -20.74
N ALA A 69 6.56 -17.75 -20.15
CA ALA A 69 5.91 -16.56 -19.60
C ALA A 69 4.89 -15.91 -20.56
N PRO A 70 5.16 -15.74 -21.88
CA PRO A 70 4.18 -15.18 -22.80
C PRO A 70 2.87 -15.99 -22.88
N ALA A 71 2.95 -17.32 -23.03
CA ALA A 71 1.75 -18.14 -23.10
C ALA A 71 1.00 -18.22 -21.77
N LYS A 72 1.70 -18.15 -20.64
CA LYS A 72 1.08 -18.11 -19.31
C LYS A 72 0.43 -16.76 -19.01
N ALA A 73 1.02 -15.66 -19.42
CA ALA A 73 0.41 -14.35 -19.29
C ALA A 73 -0.81 -14.17 -20.21
N GLU A 74 -0.79 -14.76 -21.40
CA GLU A 74 -1.98 -14.89 -22.23
C GLU A 74 -3.09 -15.68 -21.50
N LYS A 75 -2.74 -16.83 -20.90
CA LYS A 75 -3.68 -17.62 -20.06
C LYS A 75 -4.20 -16.85 -18.86
N PHE A 76 -3.45 -15.89 -18.30
CA PHE A 76 -3.94 -15.00 -17.24
C PHE A 76 -5.01 -14.02 -17.76
N ALA A 77 -4.83 -13.47 -18.97
CA ALA A 77 -5.67 -12.41 -19.51
C ALA A 77 -6.91 -12.87 -20.29
N GLN A 78 -6.94 -14.12 -20.76
CA GLN A 78 -7.97 -14.65 -21.67
C GLN A 78 -9.42 -14.53 -21.15
N ARG A 79 -10.27 -13.82 -21.92
CA ARG A 79 -11.66 -13.48 -21.53
C ARG A 79 -12.64 -14.65 -21.50
N PHE A 80 -12.39 -15.74 -22.21
CA PHE A 80 -13.21 -16.95 -22.23
C PHE A 80 -12.37 -18.15 -22.70
N VAL A 81 -12.42 -19.26 -21.98
CA VAL A 81 -11.97 -20.57 -22.49
C VAL A 81 -13.21 -21.41 -22.79
N SER A 82 -13.34 -21.83 -24.04
CA SER A 82 -14.38 -22.76 -24.50
C SER A 82 -14.42 -24.03 -23.64
N VAL A 83 -15.64 -24.54 -23.46
CA VAL A 83 -16.19 -25.64 -22.62
C VAL A 83 -15.38 -26.95 -22.45
N LEU A 84 -14.14 -27.08 -22.94
CA LEU A 84 -13.33 -28.30 -22.88
C LEU A 84 -11.96 -28.16 -22.23
N SER A 85 -11.68 -27.08 -21.49
CA SER A 85 -10.47 -26.97 -20.67
C SER A 85 -10.77 -26.28 -19.35
N LEU A 86 -10.99 -27.10 -18.32
CA LEU A 86 -11.20 -26.72 -16.92
C LEU A 86 -9.95 -26.06 -16.31
N ARG A 87 -9.70 -24.80 -16.65
CA ARG A 87 -8.89 -23.88 -15.84
C ARG A 87 -9.46 -22.48 -16.01
N LEU A 88 -10.13 -21.99 -14.96
CA LEU A 88 -10.71 -20.65 -14.87
C LEU A 88 -9.62 -19.59 -15.12
N VAL A 89 -9.97 -18.54 -15.87
CA VAL A 89 -9.09 -17.43 -16.21
C VAL A 89 -9.59 -16.15 -15.52
N TYR A 90 -8.69 -15.26 -15.10
CA TYR A 90 -9.01 -14.09 -14.26
C TYR A 90 -10.15 -13.22 -14.81
N THR A 91 -10.10 -12.85 -16.09
CA THR A 91 -11.15 -12.07 -16.74
C THR A 91 -12.48 -12.82 -16.82
N ALA A 92 -12.47 -14.15 -16.99
CA ALA A 92 -13.67 -14.97 -16.95
C ALA A 92 -14.29 -15.00 -15.53
N MET A 93 -13.47 -15.11 -14.48
CA MET A 93 -13.95 -15.05 -13.09
C MET A 93 -14.60 -13.70 -12.76
N LEU A 94 -14.01 -12.60 -13.25
CA LEU A 94 -14.58 -11.27 -13.12
C LEU A 94 -15.93 -11.12 -13.87
N GLU A 95 -16.06 -11.68 -15.07
CA GLU A 95 -17.33 -11.70 -15.81
C GLU A 95 -18.38 -12.62 -15.17
N GLU A 96 -17.97 -13.68 -14.48
CA GLU A 96 -18.85 -14.54 -13.69
C GLU A 96 -19.37 -13.81 -12.44
N LEU A 97 -18.52 -13.07 -11.72
CA LEU A 97 -18.94 -12.21 -10.60
C LEU A 97 -19.99 -11.16 -11.01
N LYS A 98 -19.92 -10.63 -12.24
CA LYS A 98 -20.97 -9.72 -12.77
C LYS A 98 -22.32 -10.43 -12.94
N LYS A 99 -22.31 -11.72 -13.29
CA LYS A 99 -23.52 -12.52 -13.55
C LYS A 99 -24.10 -13.11 -12.27
N ASP A 100 -23.24 -13.54 -11.37
CA ASP A 100 -23.57 -14.19 -10.10
C ASP A 100 -22.60 -13.67 -9.02
N PRO A 101 -23.01 -12.68 -8.20
CA PRO A 101 -22.16 -12.10 -7.16
C PRO A 101 -21.66 -13.13 -6.13
N GLU A 102 -22.38 -14.23 -5.91
CA GLU A 102 -21.99 -15.28 -4.95
C GLU A 102 -20.93 -16.25 -5.52
N SER A 103 -20.58 -16.11 -6.81
CA SER A 103 -19.52 -16.92 -7.43
C SER A 103 -18.14 -16.59 -6.85
N HIS A 104 -17.19 -17.52 -6.94
CA HIS A 104 -15.79 -17.33 -6.54
C HIS A 104 -15.57 -16.79 -5.12
N GLY A 105 -16.52 -17.06 -4.21
CA GLY A 105 -16.46 -16.62 -2.81
C GLY A 105 -16.96 -15.20 -2.56
N GLY A 106 -17.73 -14.61 -3.49
CA GLY A 106 -18.36 -13.30 -3.31
C GLY A 106 -19.59 -13.32 -2.37
N PRO A 107 -20.31 -12.18 -2.25
CA PRO A 107 -20.20 -10.95 -3.03
C PRO A 107 -18.82 -10.26 -2.98
N PRO A 108 -18.36 -9.64 -4.07
CA PRO A 108 -17.00 -9.12 -4.12
C PRO A 108 -16.83 -7.85 -3.28
N ASP A 109 -15.62 -7.71 -2.72
CA ASP A 109 -15.07 -6.49 -2.16
C ASP A 109 -13.64 -6.25 -2.70
N CYS A 110 -12.96 -5.18 -2.27
CA CYS A 110 -11.60 -4.89 -2.75
C CYS A 110 -10.60 -6.00 -2.39
N ILE A 111 -10.76 -6.65 -1.23
CA ILE A 111 -9.87 -7.72 -0.77
C ILE A 111 -10.02 -8.95 -1.66
N LEU A 112 -11.27 -9.37 -1.94
CA LEU A 112 -11.52 -10.54 -2.78
C LEU A 112 -10.99 -10.33 -4.20
N LEU A 113 -11.25 -9.16 -4.80
CA LEU A 113 -10.79 -8.85 -6.16
C LEU A 113 -9.25 -8.86 -6.25
N CYS A 114 -8.56 -8.26 -5.28
CA CYS A 114 -7.10 -8.34 -5.17
C CYS A 114 -6.61 -9.78 -5.01
N ARG A 115 -7.26 -10.56 -4.15
CA ARG A 115 -6.89 -11.95 -3.86
C ARG A 115 -7.04 -12.86 -5.08
N LEU A 116 -8.15 -12.75 -5.81
CA LEU A 116 -8.36 -13.53 -7.05
C LEU A 116 -7.27 -13.26 -8.08
N ARG A 117 -6.85 -11.99 -8.25
CA ARG A 117 -5.75 -11.62 -9.15
C ARG A 117 -4.44 -12.33 -8.76
N GLU A 118 -4.06 -12.22 -7.49
CA GLU A 118 -2.81 -12.79 -6.97
C GLU A 118 -2.81 -14.33 -7.04
N LEU A 119 -3.94 -14.97 -6.69
CA LEU A 119 -4.08 -16.43 -6.76
C LEU A 119 -3.78 -16.95 -8.17
N ILE A 120 -4.36 -16.33 -9.20
CA ILE A 120 -4.23 -16.80 -10.59
C ILE A 120 -2.80 -16.61 -11.10
N LEU A 121 -2.17 -15.46 -10.83
CA LEU A 121 -0.77 -15.24 -11.17
C LEU A 121 0.12 -16.33 -10.54
N ARG A 122 -0.09 -16.61 -9.25
CA ARG A 122 0.67 -17.60 -8.49
C ARG A 122 0.43 -19.03 -8.98
N GLU A 123 -0.80 -19.38 -9.33
CA GLU A 123 -1.15 -20.70 -9.91
C GLU A 123 -0.50 -20.95 -11.27
N LEU A 124 -0.31 -19.89 -12.07
CA LEU A 124 0.41 -19.97 -13.35
C LEU A 124 1.94 -20.04 -13.16
N GLY A 125 2.41 -19.86 -11.93
CA GLY A 125 3.80 -19.96 -11.53
C GLY A 125 4.56 -18.63 -11.50
N PHE A 126 3.87 -17.50 -11.66
CA PHE A 126 4.44 -16.19 -11.41
C PHE A 126 4.63 -15.99 -9.91
N ARG A 127 5.78 -15.45 -9.51
CA ARG A 127 6.08 -15.15 -8.10
C ARG A 127 6.14 -13.66 -7.83
N ASP A 128 6.83 -12.92 -8.68
CA ASP A 128 6.96 -11.48 -8.58
C ASP A 128 7.22 -10.87 -9.97
N ILE A 129 6.13 -10.59 -10.69
CA ILE A 129 6.21 -10.00 -12.03
C ILE A 129 6.71 -8.54 -12.02
N PHE A 130 6.87 -7.94 -10.84
CA PHE A 130 7.36 -6.58 -10.64
C PHE A 130 8.79 -6.54 -10.09
N LYS A 131 9.43 -7.68 -9.81
CA LYS A 131 10.74 -7.73 -9.15
C LYS A 131 11.79 -6.84 -9.83
N LYS A 132 11.94 -6.98 -11.15
CA LYS A 132 12.92 -6.21 -11.92
C LYS A 132 12.72 -4.71 -11.77
N VAL A 133 11.48 -4.22 -11.89
CA VAL A 133 11.20 -2.78 -11.78
C VAL A 133 11.35 -2.30 -10.34
N LYS A 134 10.98 -3.11 -9.33
CA LYS A 134 11.26 -2.79 -7.92
C LYS A 134 12.75 -2.59 -7.68
N ASP A 135 13.59 -3.50 -8.18
CA ASP A 135 15.05 -3.42 -7.99
C ASP A 135 15.66 -2.19 -8.68
N GLU A 136 15.21 -1.87 -9.91
CA GLU A 136 15.64 -0.68 -10.65
C GLU A 136 15.27 0.62 -9.93
N GLU A 137 14.04 0.71 -9.42
CA GLU A 137 13.57 1.91 -8.71
C GLU A 137 14.18 2.05 -7.32
N ASN A 138 14.39 0.93 -6.61
CA ASN A 138 15.14 0.91 -5.36
C ASN A 138 16.55 1.45 -5.56
N ALA A 139 17.27 0.97 -6.59
CA ALA A 139 18.61 1.43 -6.89
C ALA A 139 18.64 2.93 -7.20
N LYS A 140 17.72 3.43 -8.04
CA LYS A 140 17.62 4.87 -8.34
C LYS A 140 17.35 5.68 -7.08
N ALA A 141 16.38 5.28 -6.27
CA ALA A 141 16.00 5.99 -5.06
C ALA A 141 17.14 6.04 -4.03
N MET A 142 17.89 4.94 -3.86
CA MET A 142 19.06 4.92 -2.96
C MET A 142 20.10 6.00 -3.34
N THR A 143 20.32 6.28 -4.63
CA THR A 143 21.27 7.34 -5.04
C THR A 143 20.85 8.75 -4.63
N LEU A 144 19.56 8.96 -4.33
CA LEU A 144 18.99 10.26 -3.97
C LEU A 144 18.80 10.41 -2.46
N PHE A 145 18.89 9.33 -1.69
CA PHE A 145 18.51 9.27 -0.27
C PHE A 145 19.19 10.35 0.58
N GLU A 146 20.53 10.41 0.56
CA GLU A 146 21.29 11.38 1.35
C GLU A 146 20.92 12.82 1.01
N GLY A 147 20.78 13.15 -0.28
CA GLY A 147 20.45 14.49 -0.73
C GLY A 147 19.01 14.91 -0.41
N VAL A 148 18.08 13.96 -0.27
CA VAL A 148 16.72 14.23 0.22
C VAL A 148 16.73 14.42 1.73
N VAL A 149 17.48 13.60 2.48
CA VAL A 149 17.63 13.74 3.93
C VAL A 149 18.25 15.08 4.30
N GLN A 150 19.34 15.47 3.64
CA GLN A 150 20.03 16.73 3.91
C GLN A 150 19.10 17.94 3.75
N ARG A 151 18.27 17.96 2.70
CA ARG A 151 17.31 19.05 2.47
C ARG A 151 16.22 19.14 3.53
N ASN A 152 15.81 18.01 4.10
CA ASN A 152 14.89 18.02 5.25
C ASN A 152 15.60 18.56 6.50
N ASP A 153 16.87 18.19 6.71
CA ASP A 153 17.66 18.67 7.86
C ASP A 153 17.95 20.18 7.80
N GLU A 154 18.04 20.77 6.60
CA GLU A 154 18.19 22.22 6.38
C GLU A 154 16.97 23.05 6.80
N ILE A 155 15.79 22.44 6.98
CA ILE A 155 14.59 23.13 7.46
C ILE A 155 14.69 23.25 8.98
N GLU A 156 14.99 24.43 9.52
CA GLU A 156 15.19 24.65 10.97
C GLU A 156 13.89 24.50 11.79
N ASP A 157 12.76 24.96 11.27
CA ASP A 157 11.48 24.89 11.97
C ASP A 157 10.92 23.46 11.95
N ASP A 158 10.74 22.87 13.14
CA ASP A 158 10.25 21.50 13.31
C ASP A 158 8.89 21.25 12.64
N GLY A 159 7.98 22.23 12.71
CA GLY A 159 6.65 22.12 12.12
C GLY A 159 6.69 22.08 10.60
N ARG A 160 7.49 22.97 9.99
CA ARG A 160 7.73 22.98 8.54
C ARG A 160 8.50 21.75 8.08
N ARG A 161 9.42 21.23 8.90
CA ARG A 161 10.17 20.01 8.58
C ARG A 161 9.24 18.81 8.49
N VAL A 162 8.38 18.60 9.49
CA VAL A 162 7.42 17.48 9.45
C VAL A 162 6.39 17.65 8.33
N GLU A 163 5.93 18.87 8.04
CA GLU A 163 5.09 19.12 6.86
C GLU A 163 5.81 18.69 5.57
N ASN A 164 7.08 19.04 5.40
CA ASN A 164 7.85 18.65 4.22
C ASN A 164 8.05 17.13 4.12
N LEU A 165 8.27 16.45 5.25
CA LEU A 165 8.37 14.98 5.31
C LEU A 165 7.05 14.32 4.91
N VAL A 166 5.91 14.81 5.40
CA VAL A 166 4.57 14.31 5.02
C VAL A 166 4.33 14.48 3.52
N ARG A 167 4.71 15.63 2.95
CA ARG A 167 4.68 15.84 1.50
C ARG A 167 5.59 14.86 0.77
N GLY A 168 6.76 14.55 1.32
CA GLY A 168 7.67 13.52 0.81
C GLY A 168 7.03 12.14 0.75
N VAL A 169 6.32 11.72 1.79
CA VAL A 169 5.56 10.45 1.81
C VAL A 169 4.50 10.43 0.71
N LEU A 170 3.67 11.48 0.61
CA LEU A 170 2.64 11.57 -0.44
C LEU A 170 3.23 11.59 -1.86
N ALA A 171 4.36 12.26 -2.06
CA ALA A 171 5.05 12.33 -3.35
C ALA A 171 5.72 11.00 -3.74
N GLY A 172 6.23 10.26 -2.76
CA GLY A 172 6.75 8.92 -2.95
C GLY A 172 5.65 7.94 -3.37
N ASN A 173 4.49 8.01 -2.70
CA ASN A 173 3.35 7.15 -2.98
C ASN A 173 2.74 7.35 -4.38
N ILE A 174 3.05 8.44 -5.10
CA ILE A 174 2.65 8.61 -6.52
C ILE A 174 3.17 7.45 -7.38
N PHE A 175 4.32 6.88 -7.02
CA PHE A 175 4.90 5.78 -7.77
C PHE A 175 4.18 4.45 -7.46
N ASP A 176 3.13 4.19 -8.23
CA ASP A 176 2.28 3.00 -8.10
C ASP A 176 2.05 2.36 -9.48
N LEU A 177 2.54 1.13 -9.63
CA LEU A 177 2.46 0.38 -10.89
C LEU A 177 1.20 -0.48 -10.99
N GLY A 178 0.35 -0.46 -9.96
CA GLY A 178 -0.98 -1.09 -9.93
C GLY A 178 -2.06 -0.25 -10.60
N SER A 179 -1.87 1.07 -10.68
CA SER A 179 -2.78 1.98 -11.42
C SER A 179 -2.42 2.07 -12.90
N ALA A 180 -3.36 1.66 -13.77
CA ALA A 180 -3.18 1.68 -15.22
C ALA A 180 -2.83 3.09 -15.77
N GLN A 181 -3.42 4.14 -15.19
CA GLN A 181 -3.18 5.52 -15.63
C GLN A 181 -1.76 6.01 -15.28
N LEU A 182 -1.23 5.63 -14.11
CA LEU A 182 0.11 6.04 -13.70
C LEU A 182 1.19 5.29 -14.50
N ALA A 183 0.99 4.00 -14.78
CA ALA A 183 1.92 3.22 -15.59
C ALA A 183 2.19 3.84 -16.98
N GLU A 184 1.17 4.43 -17.62
CA GLU A 184 1.32 5.11 -18.92
C GLU A 184 2.03 6.46 -18.84
N VAL A 185 1.79 7.24 -17.79
CA VAL A 185 2.42 8.56 -17.57
C VAL A 185 3.90 8.41 -17.27
N PHE A 186 4.28 7.44 -16.43
CA PHE A 186 5.68 7.20 -16.07
C PHE A 186 6.52 6.67 -17.24
N ALA A 187 5.93 5.91 -18.16
CA ALA A 187 6.61 5.43 -19.35
C ALA A 187 7.05 6.55 -20.31
N LYS A 188 6.48 7.76 -20.18
CA LYS A 188 6.73 8.89 -21.09
C LYS A 188 7.66 9.97 -20.52
N ASP A 189 7.53 10.35 -19.25
CA ASP A 189 8.07 11.64 -18.79
C ASP A 189 9.15 11.61 -17.69
N GLY A 190 9.49 10.46 -17.10
CA GLY A 190 10.65 10.34 -16.19
C GLY A 190 10.71 11.42 -15.09
N MET A 191 9.61 11.63 -14.35
CA MET A 191 9.52 12.68 -13.33
C MET A 191 10.48 12.45 -12.14
N SER A 192 11.15 13.51 -11.69
CA SER A 192 12.01 13.45 -10.50
C SER A 192 11.18 13.52 -9.20
N PHE A 193 11.55 12.75 -8.18
CA PHE A 193 10.88 12.73 -6.86
C PHE A 193 10.66 14.14 -6.27
N LEU A 194 11.66 15.01 -6.41
CA LEU A 194 11.62 16.38 -5.88
C LEU A 194 10.63 17.27 -6.63
N ALA A 195 10.50 17.08 -7.94
CA ALA A 195 9.48 17.75 -8.72
C ALA A 195 8.08 17.25 -8.31
N SER A 196 7.94 15.95 -8.04
CA SER A 196 6.68 15.39 -7.52
C SER A 196 6.28 16.00 -6.18
N CYS A 197 7.22 16.22 -5.25
CA CYS A 197 6.94 16.94 -3.99
C CYS A 197 6.38 18.35 -4.20
N GLN A 198 6.84 19.05 -5.24
CA GLN A 198 6.41 20.42 -5.56
C GLN A 198 5.07 20.45 -6.31
N ASN A 199 4.74 19.39 -7.03
CA ASN A 199 3.55 19.31 -7.89
C ASN A 199 2.36 18.59 -7.23
N LEU A 200 2.44 18.29 -5.93
CA LEU A 200 1.29 17.82 -5.16
C LEU A 200 0.13 18.83 -5.26
N VAL A 201 -1.10 18.33 -5.25
CA VAL A 201 -2.27 19.19 -5.21
C VAL A 201 -2.20 20.16 -4.01
N SER A 202 -2.62 21.40 -4.24
CA SER A 202 -2.66 22.42 -3.20
C SER A 202 -3.69 22.05 -2.13
N ARG A 203 -3.33 22.29 -0.87
CA ARG A 203 -4.26 22.19 0.28
C ARG A 203 -5.42 23.20 0.14
N PRO A 204 -6.61 22.94 0.72
CA PRO A 204 -6.94 21.75 1.51
C PRO A 204 -7.04 20.51 0.64
N TRP A 205 -6.50 19.40 1.15
CA TRP A 205 -6.69 18.09 0.54
C TRP A 205 -8.09 17.52 0.84
N VAL A 206 -8.48 16.44 0.15
CA VAL A 206 -9.81 15.83 0.37
C VAL A 206 -10.01 15.36 1.81
N VAL A 207 -8.94 14.92 2.47
CA VAL A 207 -8.88 14.77 3.94
C VAL A 207 -7.57 15.40 4.40
N ASP A 208 -7.64 16.45 5.21
CA ASP A 208 -6.50 17.30 5.55
C ASP A 208 -6.47 17.61 7.05
N ASP A 209 -5.97 16.65 7.83
CA ASP A 209 -5.73 16.80 9.27
C ASP A 209 -4.26 17.17 9.58
N LEU A 210 -3.51 17.66 8.58
CA LEU A 210 -2.08 17.90 8.69
C LEU A 210 -1.75 18.97 9.74
N ASP A 211 -2.53 20.06 9.81
CA ASP A 211 -2.28 21.12 10.80
C ASP A 211 -2.47 20.62 12.24
N ALA A 212 -3.45 19.74 12.46
CA ALA A 212 -3.67 19.10 13.76
C ALA A 212 -2.48 18.21 14.14
N PHE A 213 -2.00 17.40 13.18
CA PHE A 213 -0.82 16.57 13.37
C PHE A 213 0.45 17.39 13.64
N VAL A 214 0.71 18.46 12.89
CA VAL A 214 1.85 19.37 13.11
C VAL A 214 1.77 20.01 14.50
N SER A 215 0.59 20.44 14.94
CA SER A 215 0.39 20.99 16.29
C SER A 215 0.68 19.95 17.38
N LYS A 216 0.32 18.69 17.14
CA LYS A 216 0.60 17.59 18.07
C LYS A 216 2.08 17.22 18.08
N TRP A 217 2.69 17.08 16.91
CA TRP A 217 4.10 16.74 16.69
C TRP A 217 5.04 17.67 17.45
N THR A 218 4.75 18.97 17.48
CA THR A 218 5.56 19.97 18.18
C THR A 218 5.46 19.89 19.72
N LYS A 219 4.46 19.18 20.25
CA LYS A 219 4.17 19.10 21.69
C LYS A 219 4.34 17.71 22.29
N LYS A 220 4.17 16.66 21.48
CA LYS A 220 4.24 15.25 21.87
C LYS A 220 5.41 14.60 21.15
N SER A 221 6.14 13.75 21.88
CA SER A 221 6.95 12.70 21.26
C SER A 221 6.23 11.38 21.48
N TRP A 222 6.12 10.58 20.43
CA TRP A 222 5.59 9.22 20.55
C TRP A 222 6.72 8.30 21.02
N GLU A 223 6.40 7.35 21.88
CA GLU A 223 7.38 6.37 22.36
C GLU A 223 7.64 5.29 21.30
N LYS A 224 6.59 4.88 20.57
CA LYS A 224 6.68 3.80 19.59
C LYS A 224 5.65 3.91 18.46
N ALA A 225 6.14 3.95 17.23
CA ALA A 225 5.35 3.97 16.02
C ALA A 225 5.37 2.61 15.29
N VAL A 226 4.23 2.20 14.75
CA VAL A 226 4.11 1.10 13.79
C VAL A 226 3.64 1.67 12.46
N ILE A 227 4.39 1.44 11.39
CA ILE A 227 4.11 1.98 10.06
C ILE A 227 3.94 0.82 9.08
N PHE A 228 2.74 0.68 8.52
CA PHE A 228 2.46 -0.25 7.43
C PHE A 228 2.83 0.43 6.12
N VAL A 229 3.86 -0.08 5.47
CA VAL A 229 4.45 0.52 4.26
C VAL A 229 3.81 -0.03 2.98
N ASP A 230 3.86 0.76 1.91
CA ASP A 230 3.28 0.46 0.60
C ASP A 230 4.37 0.08 -0.42
N ASN A 231 4.80 1.01 -1.28
CA ASN A 231 5.56 0.69 -2.48
C ASN A 231 7.08 0.61 -2.26
N SER A 232 7.75 -0.15 -3.13
CA SER A 232 9.20 -0.05 -3.32
C SER A 232 9.62 1.26 -3.99
N GLY A 233 10.93 1.52 -4.07
CA GLY A 233 11.50 2.65 -4.78
C GLY A 233 11.39 3.95 -3.99
N ALA A 234 11.01 5.03 -4.67
CA ALA A 234 10.96 6.38 -4.10
C ALA A 234 10.00 6.48 -2.90
N ASP A 235 8.96 5.66 -2.85
CA ASP A 235 7.98 5.63 -1.76
C ASP A 235 8.65 5.27 -0.42
N ILE A 236 9.09 4.02 -0.28
CA ILE A 236 9.78 3.57 0.92
C ILE A 236 11.10 4.30 1.16
N ILE A 237 11.94 4.51 0.13
CA ILE A 237 13.30 5.05 0.32
C ILE A 237 13.32 6.57 0.49
N LEU A 238 12.53 7.34 -0.24
CA LEU A 238 12.60 8.82 -0.22
C LEU A 238 11.42 9.48 0.50
N GLY A 239 10.31 8.76 0.70
CA GLY A 239 9.16 9.21 1.49
C GLY A 239 9.23 8.69 2.94
N ILE A 240 9.03 7.38 3.12
CA ILE A 240 8.89 6.77 4.44
C ILE A 240 10.20 6.81 5.24
N LEU A 241 11.33 6.37 4.68
CA LEU A 241 12.58 6.28 5.45
C LEU A 241 13.08 7.64 5.99
N PRO A 242 12.96 8.78 5.28
CA PRO A 242 13.24 10.09 5.86
C PRO A 242 12.29 10.47 6.99
N PHE A 243 10.99 10.14 6.88
CA PHE A 243 10.01 10.33 7.96
C PHE A 243 10.33 9.47 9.19
N VAL A 244 10.70 8.20 8.98
CA VAL A 244 11.15 7.27 10.01
C VAL A 244 12.44 7.76 10.68
N ARG A 245 13.39 8.24 9.90
CA ARG A 245 14.63 8.83 10.41
C ARG A 245 14.34 10.00 11.35
N GLU A 246 13.35 10.83 11.02
CA GLU A 246 12.95 11.94 11.89
C GLU A 246 12.32 11.45 13.20
N LEU A 247 11.48 10.40 13.16
CA LEU A 247 10.94 9.75 14.36
C LEU A 247 12.06 9.22 15.26
N LEU A 248 13.04 8.50 14.69
CA LEU A 248 14.21 8.00 15.42
C LEU A 248 15.03 9.14 16.03
N ARG A 249 15.25 10.23 15.27
CA ARG A 249 15.95 11.42 15.75
C ARG A 249 15.27 12.06 16.97
N ARG A 250 13.95 11.89 17.09
CA ARG A 250 13.14 12.37 18.22
C ARG A 250 12.99 11.34 19.35
N GLY A 251 13.66 10.18 19.24
CA GLY A 251 13.67 9.13 20.25
C GLY A 251 12.50 8.14 20.16
N THR A 252 11.74 8.15 19.07
CA THR A 252 10.63 7.21 18.84
C THR A 252 11.17 5.87 18.33
N LYS A 253 10.75 4.76 18.93
CA LYS A 253 11.00 3.41 18.38
C LYS A 253 10.11 3.17 17.18
N VAL A 254 10.62 2.56 16.12
CA VAL A 254 9.84 2.39 14.88
C VAL A 254 9.81 0.93 14.44
N VAL A 255 8.60 0.43 14.17
CA VAL A 255 8.36 -0.87 13.53
C VAL A 255 7.81 -0.62 12.13
N LEU A 256 8.53 -1.06 11.10
CA LEU A 256 8.05 -1.05 9.72
C LEU A 256 7.43 -2.40 9.37
N ALA A 257 6.12 -2.43 9.13
CA ALA A 257 5.36 -3.62 8.77
C ALA A 257 5.24 -3.72 7.24
N ALA A 258 5.89 -4.72 6.64
CA ALA A 258 5.89 -4.95 5.19
C ALA A 258 5.22 -6.29 4.84
N ASN A 259 4.88 -6.48 3.56
CA ASN A 259 4.23 -7.72 3.09
C ASN A 259 5.12 -8.95 3.25
N ASP A 260 4.51 -10.10 3.54
CA ASP A 260 5.16 -11.41 3.51
C ASP A 260 5.52 -11.80 2.07
N MET A 261 4.57 -11.58 1.15
CA MET A 261 4.66 -12.01 -0.24
C MET A 261 4.48 -10.82 -1.20
N PRO A 262 5.10 -10.88 -2.41
CA PRO A 262 4.91 -9.86 -3.42
C PRO A 262 3.43 -9.68 -3.80
N SER A 263 3.01 -8.42 -3.89
CA SER A 263 1.80 -8.00 -4.57
C SER A 263 2.07 -6.64 -5.22
N ILE A 264 1.82 -6.55 -6.53
CA ILE A 264 2.19 -5.38 -7.33
C ILE A 264 3.66 -4.96 -7.08
N ASN A 265 3.93 -3.68 -6.84
CA ASN A 265 5.26 -3.14 -6.58
C ASN A 265 5.49 -2.85 -5.09
N ASP A 266 4.67 -3.41 -4.21
CA ASP A 266 4.80 -3.30 -2.76
C ASP A 266 6.15 -3.86 -2.29
N VAL A 267 6.72 -3.20 -1.28
CA VAL A 267 7.94 -3.70 -0.64
C VAL A 267 7.61 -4.88 0.28
N THR A 268 8.36 -5.98 0.13
CA THR A 268 8.23 -7.14 1.02
C THR A 268 9.16 -7.05 2.22
N TYR A 269 8.87 -7.80 3.28
CA TYR A 269 9.69 -7.88 4.49
C TYR A 269 11.17 -8.22 4.18
N PRO A 270 11.51 -9.23 3.36
CA PRO A 270 12.89 -9.52 3.01
C PRO A 270 13.56 -8.37 2.23
N GLU A 271 12.83 -7.76 1.29
CA GLU A 271 13.35 -6.64 0.49
C GLU A 271 13.61 -5.40 1.34
N LEU A 272 12.74 -5.10 2.30
CA LEU A 272 12.91 -3.95 3.19
C LEU A 272 14.12 -4.11 4.11
N ILE A 273 14.38 -5.33 4.60
CA ILE A 273 15.61 -5.64 5.34
C ILE A 273 16.84 -5.34 4.48
N GLU A 274 16.85 -5.79 3.22
CA GLU A 274 17.96 -5.52 2.31
C GLU A 274 18.14 -4.03 2.02
N ILE A 275 17.06 -3.29 1.82
CA ILE A 275 17.07 -1.84 1.57
C ILE A 275 17.70 -1.12 2.77
N ILE A 276 17.23 -1.41 3.99
CA ILE A 276 17.73 -0.77 5.21
C ILE A 276 19.20 -1.10 5.44
N ASN A 277 19.62 -2.35 5.23
CA ASN A 277 21.02 -2.74 5.37
C ASN A 277 21.95 -2.05 4.37
N LYS A 278 21.46 -1.73 3.15
CA LYS A 278 22.23 -0.98 2.15
C LYS A 278 22.33 0.51 2.47
N LEU A 279 21.33 1.07 3.16
CA LEU A 279 21.28 2.49 3.52
C LEU A 279 21.95 2.80 4.87
N LYS A 280 22.09 1.79 5.75
CA LYS A 280 22.83 1.94 7.00
C LYS A 280 24.33 2.08 6.74
N ASP A 281 24.97 3.00 7.46
CA ASP A 281 26.43 3.08 7.49
C ASP A 281 27.05 1.98 8.39
N ALA A 282 28.38 1.97 8.49
CA ALA A 282 29.12 0.98 9.29
C ALA A 282 28.81 1.04 10.79
N ASP A 283 28.30 2.18 11.28
CA ASP A 283 27.88 2.37 12.67
C ASP A 283 26.39 2.02 12.88
N GLY A 284 25.70 1.55 11.83
CA GLY A 284 24.28 1.20 11.88
C GLY A 284 23.33 2.40 11.81
N LYS A 285 23.81 3.57 11.37
CA LYS A 285 23.02 4.81 11.29
C LYS A 285 22.40 5.01 9.91
N LEU A 286 21.25 5.66 9.87
CA LEU A 286 20.63 6.16 8.65
C LEU A 286 20.95 7.66 8.50
N ALA A 287 21.90 7.98 7.63
CA ALA A 287 22.35 9.34 7.37
C ALA A 287 22.62 10.12 8.69
N GLY A 288 23.44 9.54 9.57
CA GLY A 288 23.85 10.13 10.84
C GLY A 288 22.92 9.92 12.04
N VAL A 289 21.72 9.34 11.86
CA VAL A 289 20.79 9.03 12.97
C VAL A 289 20.88 7.55 13.33
N ASP A 290 21.02 7.23 14.61
CA ASP A 290 21.04 5.85 15.08
C ASP A 290 19.73 5.13 14.74
N ALA A 291 19.85 3.94 14.16
CA ALA A 291 18.73 3.12 13.70
C ALA A 291 18.71 1.75 14.41
N SER A 292 19.20 1.72 15.65
CA SER A 292 19.10 0.58 16.58
C SER A 292 17.65 0.33 17.02
N ASP A 293 16.86 1.39 17.17
CA ASP A 293 15.42 1.35 17.51
C ASP A 293 14.50 1.23 16.28
N LEU A 294 15.04 0.91 15.11
CA LEU A 294 14.30 0.59 13.89
C LEU A 294 14.23 -0.92 13.66
N ILE A 295 13.03 -1.47 13.65
CA ILE A 295 12.75 -2.89 13.44
C ILE A 295 11.87 -3.05 12.19
N VAL A 296 12.14 -4.07 11.39
CA VAL A 296 11.26 -4.49 10.29
C VAL A 296 10.47 -5.71 10.76
N ALA A 297 9.16 -5.73 10.52
CA ALA A 297 8.28 -6.82 10.86
C ALA A 297 7.58 -7.36 9.61
N ASN A 298 7.45 -8.68 9.53
CA ASN A 298 6.60 -9.30 8.53
C ASN A 298 5.14 -9.15 8.96
N SER A 299 4.33 -8.47 8.16
CA SER A 299 2.90 -8.28 8.46
C SER A 299 2.05 -9.55 8.30
N GLY A 300 2.55 -10.56 7.57
CA GLY A 300 1.77 -11.72 7.14
C GLY A 300 0.89 -11.45 5.92
N ASN A 301 0.85 -10.22 5.42
CA ASN A 301 0.00 -9.81 4.32
C ASN A 301 0.61 -10.15 2.95
N ASP A 302 -0.24 -10.47 1.98
CA ASP A 302 0.16 -10.85 0.62
C ASP A 302 -0.64 -10.12 -0.47
N LEU A 303 -1.25 -8.98 -0.11
CA LEU A 303 -2.13 -8.17 -0.95
C LEU A 303 -1.68 -6.69 -0.93
N PRO A 304 -2.17 -5.84 -1.86
CA PRO A 304 -1.89 -4.40 -1.84
C PRO A 304 -2.86 -3.62 -0.92
N VAL A 305 -3.82 -4.33 -0.35
CA VAL A 305 -4.73 -3.89 0.72
C VAL A 305 -4.41 -4.70 1.98
N ILE A 306 -4.91 -4.30 3.15
CA ILE A 306 -4.68 -5.08 4.39
C ILE A 306 -5.91 -5.16 5.28
N ASP A 307 -6.19 -6.38 5.74
CA ASP A 307 -7.17 -6.67 6.78
C ASP A 307 -6.46 -6.79 8.14
N LEU A 308 -6.61 -5.76 8.98
CA LEU A 308 -5.97 -5.70 10.30
C LEU A 308 -6.59 -6.65 11.31
N SER A 309 -7.69 -7.34 11.00
CA SER A 309 -8.14 -8.47 11.82
C SER A 309 -7.27 -9.72 11.61
N ASN A 310 -6.40 -9.71 10.59
CA ASN A 310 -5.55 -10.81 10.18
C ASN A 310 -4.11 -10.35 9.92
N VAL A 311 -3.34 -10.11 10.99
CA VAL A 311 -1.90 -9.83 10.91
C VAL A 311 -1.07 -10.99 11.48
N SER A 312 0.22 -11.03 11.20
CA SER A 312 1.12 -12.00 11.80
C SER A 312 1.19 -11.84 13.34
N PRO A 313 1.30 -12.94 14.11
CA PRO A 313 1.55 -12.89 15.54
C PRO A 313 2.82 -12.13 15.92
N GLU A 314 3.84 -12.15 15.06
CA GLU A 314 5.07 -11.40 15.24
C GLU A 314 4.82 -9.89 15.22
N LEU A 315 4.11 -9.39 14.21
CA LEU A 315 3.71 -7.99 14.14
C LEU A 315 2.82 -7.60 15.32
N ALA A 316 1.84 -8.45 15.66
CA ALA A 316 0.96 -8.19 16.80
C ALA A 316 1.75 -8.07 18.12
N PHE A 317 2.71 -8.97 18.35
CA PHE A 317 3.58 -8.88 19.53
C PHE A 317 4.40 -7.58 19.54
N MET A 318 5.01 -7.23 18.40
CA MET A 318 5.82 -6.02 18.28
C MET A 318 5.01 -4.73 18.37
N ALA A 319 3.72 -4.74 18.04
CA ALA A 319 2.89 -3.54 17.99
C ALA A 319 2.13 -3.24 19.30
N ASN A 320 2.10 -4.17 20.25
CA ASN A 320 1.17 -4.14 21.39
C ASN A 320 1.28 -2.89 22.28
N ASP A 321 2.47 -2.29 22.38
CA ASP A 321 2.79 -1.09 23.17
C ASP A 321 2.97 0.17 22.30
N ALA A 322 2.61 0.14 21.01
CA ALA A 322 2.75 1.30 20.15
C ALA A 322 1.68 2.38 20.44
N ASP A 323 2.11 3.64 20.47
CA ASP A 323 1.28 4.81 20.73
C ASP A 323 1.04 5.67 19.47
N LEU A 324 1.57 5.24 18.31
CA LEU A 324 1.25 5.75 16.98
C LEU A 324 1.14 4.60 15.96
N VAL A 325 0.08 4.60 15.16
CA VAL A 325 -0.09 3.69 14.00
C VAL A 325 -0.19 4.50 12.72
N VAL A 326 0.65 4.21 11.73
CA VAL A 326 0.60 4.84 10.41
C VAL A 326 0.26 3.77 9.37
N LEU A 327 -0.80 3.99 8.61
CA LEU A 327 -1.16 3.19 7.44
C LEU A 327 -0.87 4.04 6.22
N GLU A 328 -0.01 3.54 5.34
CA GLU A 328 0.41 4.24 4.14
C GLU A 328 -0.13 3.56 2.87
N GLY A 329 -0.47 4.38 1.87
CA GLY A 329 -0.90 3.94 0.55
C GLY A 329 -2.42 3.90 0.37
N MET A 330 -2.85 3.99 -0.90
CA MET A 330 -4.28 3.96 -1.24
C MET A 330 -4.92 2.64 -0.81
N GLY A 331 -4.28 1.51 -1.09
CA GLY A 331 -4.83 0.19 -0.78
C GLY A 331 -5.00 -0.03 0.73
N ARG A 332 -3.94 0.18 1.52
CA ARG A 332 -3.91 -0.11 2.96
C ARG A 332 -4.59 0.95 3.83
N ALA A 333 -4.63 2.21 3.40
CA ALA A 333 -5.08 3.33 4.23
C ALA A 333 -6.38 4.00 3.74
N ILE A 334 -6.75 3.83 2.47
CA ILE A 334 -7.93 4.46 1.86
C ILE A 334 -8.97 3.40 1.47
N GLU A 335 -8.65 2.48 0.57
CA GLU A 335 -9.55 1.38 0.14
C GLU A 335 -9.84 0.42 1.29
N THR A 336 -8.84 0.24 2.16
CA THR A 336 -9.02 -0.37 3.48
C THR A 336 -8.64 0.60 4.60
N ASN A 337 -9.23 0.42 5.78
CA ASN A 337 -8.84 1.03 7.06
C ASN A 337 -9.01 2.55 7.24
N LEU A 338 -9.54 3.29 6.26
CA LEU A 338 -9.69 4.75 6.37
C LEU A 338 -10.45 5.18 7.64
N TYR A 339 -11.45 4.40 8.02
CA TYR A 339 -12.29 4.64 9.20
C TYR A 339 -12.00 3.68 10.37
N ALA A 340 -10.91 2.90 10.29
CA ALA A 340 -10.52 2.02 11.38
C ALA A 340 -10.19 2.83 12.64
N GLN A 341 -10.86 2.47 13.74
CA GLN A 341 -10.64 3.06 15.05
C GLN A 341 -9.51 2.32 15.77
N MET A 342 -8.58 3.08 16.33
CA MET A 342 -7.40 2.57 17.02
C MET A 342 -7.45 2.93 18.51
N LYS A 343 -6.77 2.15 19.34
CA LYS A 343 -6.58 2.42 20.78
C LYS A 343 -5.55 3.52 21.07
N CYS A 344 -4.81 3.95 20.04
CA CYS A 344 -3.78 4.98 20.10
C CYS A 344 -3.88 5.91 18.89
N ASP A 345 -3.03 6.93 18.84
CA ASP A 345 -3.01 7.89 17.74
C ASP A 345 -2.80 7.16 16.41
N SER A 346 -3.45 7.61 15.34
CA SER A 346 -3.26 7.00 14.03
C SER A 346 -3.28 7.98 12.88
N ILE A 347 -2.50 7.65 11.85
CA ILE A 347 -2.40 8.37 10.59
C ILE A 347 -2.80 7.41 9.47
N LYS A 348 -3.71 7.85 8.60
CA LYS A 348 -3.96 7.20 7.31
C LYS A 348 -3.52 8.19 6.24
N ILE A 349 -2.49 7.81 5.49
CA ILE A 349 -1.82 8.68 4.53
C ILE A 349 -1.71 7.99 3.17
N GLY A 350 -2.08 8.68 2.10
CA GLY A 350 -1.96 8.11 0.75
C GLY A 350 -2.52 9.05 -0.32
N MET A 351 -2.20 8.74 -1.57
CA MET A 351 -2.74 9.48 -2.72
C MET A 351 -3.89 8.72 -3.38
N VAL A 352 -4.90 9.47 -3.84
CA VAL A 352 -6.06 8.92 -4.56
C VAL A 352 -5.69 8.66 -6.03
N LYS A 353 -5.53 7.39 -6.41
CA LYS A 353 -5.08 6.98 -7.76
C LYS A 353 -6.17 6.33 -8.61
N HIS A 354 -7.39 6.23 -8.07
CA HIS A 354 -8.57 5.69 -8.74
C HIS A 354 -9.71 6.72 -8.76
N PRO A 355 -10.33 7.00 -9.93
CA PRO A 355 -11.50 7.87 -10.03
C PRO A 355 -12.66 7.45 -9.11
N GLU A 356 -12.84 6.15 -8.90
CA GLU A 356 -13.83 5.52 -8.03
C GLU A 356 -13.62 5.94 -6.57
N VAL A 357 -12.37 5.93 -6.12
CA VAL A 357 -11.99 6.38 -4.77
C VAL A 357 -12.15 7.89 -4.64
N ALA A 358 -11.77 8.66 -5.66
CA ALA A 358 -11.98 10.11 -5.68
C ALA A 358 -13.47 10.45 -5.56
N GLN A 359 -14.33 9.74 -6.32
CA GLN A 359 -15.77 9.90 -6.27
C GLN A 359 -16.33 9.57 -4.89
N PHE A 360 -15.89 8.46 -4.28
CA PHE A 360 -16.32 8.07 -2.93
C PHE A 360 -15.97 9.13 -1.87
N LEU A 361 -14.77 9.70 -1.96
CA LEU A 361 -14.30 10.73 -1.03
C LEU A 361 -14.86 12.13 -1.33
N GLY A 362 -15.53 12.33 -2.47
CA GLY A 362 -15.90 13.67 -2.95
C GLY A 362 -14.69 14.54 -3.32
N GLY A 363 -13.56 13.91 -3.64
CA GLY A 363 -12.29 14.54 -4.00
C GLY A 363 -11.99 14.49 -5.49
N ARG A 364 -10.69 14.60 -5.82
CA ARG A 364 -10.18 14.55 -7.19
C ARG A 364 -9.23 13.37 -7.38
N LEU A 365 -8.97 13.01 -8.64
CA LEU A 365 -7.84 12.14 -8.94
C LEU A 365 -6.53 12.85 -8.54
N TYR A 366 -5.61 12.10 -7.94
CA TYR A 366 -4.36 12.57 -7.34
C TYR A 366 -4.54 13.51 -6.14
N ASP A 367 -5.74 13.57 -5.56
CA ASP A 367 -5.93 14.22 -4.27
C ASP A 367 -5.21 13.45 -3.16
N CYS A 368 -4.91 14.12 -2.05
CA CYS A 368 -4.20 13.52 -0.93
C CYS A 368 -5.17 13.20 0.20
N VAL A 369 -4.94 12.09 0.88
CA VAL A 369 -5.55 11.79 2.17
C VAL A 369 -4.47 11.89 3.22
N PHE A 370 -4.66 12.79 4.17
CA PHE A 370 -3.92 12.82 5.42
C PHE A 370 -4.93 12.88 6.55
N LYS A 371 -5.31 11.72 7.06
CA LYS A 371 -6.27 11.59 8.16
C LYS A 371 -5.52 11.32 9.45
N PHE A 372 -5.66 12.20 10.43
CA PHE A 372 -5.07 12.04 11.76
C PHE A 372 -6.18 11.87 12.80
N ASN A 373 -6.09 10.80 13.58
CA ASN A 373 -6.98 10.54 14.70
C ASN A 373 -6.16 10.50 15.98
N GLU A 374 -6.42 11.45 16.88
CA GLU A 374 -5.96 11.40 18.26
C GLU A 374 -6.89 10.48 19.07
N ALA A 375 -6.32 9.57 19.85
CA ALA A 375 -7.07 8.59 20.65
C ALA A 375 -7.52 9.10 22.02
#